data_AF-A0A068TPM1-F1
#
_entry.id   AF-A0A068TPM1-F1
#
_cell.length_a   1.000
_cell.length_b   1.000
_cell.length_c   1.000
_cell.angle_alpha   90.00
_cell.angle_beta   90.00
_cell.angle_gamma   90.00
#
_symmetry.space_group_name_H-M   'P 1'
#
loop_
_entity.id
_entity.type
_entity.pdbx_description
1 polymer ?
#
loop_
_entity_poly.entity_id
_entity_poly.type
_entity_poly.pdbx_seq_one_letter_code
_entity_poly.pdbx_strand_id
1 'polypeptide(L)'
;MATATQSIRFTGPASSTGASNLDTLNRVLADLCTRGHPKDGAAVALRKVVEEEARDLSGEAFSRFMDHLYDRITSLLESNEVAENLGALRAIDELIDVSIGENASKVSKFSNYMRIVFESKRERDILVLASVVLGHLARAGGAMTADEVERQIKSALEWLRGDRIDYRRFAAVLILKEMAENASTVFNVHVPDFVDAIWVALRDPSVDVRERAVEALRACLRVIEKRETRWRVQWYYRMFEATQEGLGKNAPIHSIHGSLLAVGELLRLVEFLNL
;
A
#
# COMPACT_ATOMS: atom_id res chain seq x y z
N MET A 1 36.22 -66.92 -5.88
CA MET A 1 35.19 -66.59 -4.88
C MET A 1 35.42 -65.15 -4.45
N ALA A 2 34.60 -64.22 -4.94
CA ALA A 2 34.69 -62.80 -4.61
C ALA A 2 33.59 -62.46 -3.59
N THR A 3 33.98 -61.95 -2.43
CA THR A 3 33.06 -61.49 -1.38
C THR A 3 32.75 -60.01 -1.59
N ALA A 4 31.52 -59.71 -1.99
CA ALA A 4 31.00 -58.36 -2.11
C ALA A 4 30.61 -57.83 -0.72
N THR A 5 31.12 -56.66 -0.35
CA THR A 5 30.77 -55.96 0.89
C THR A 5 29.60 -55.03 0.60
N GLN A 6 28.42 -55.34 1.13
CA GLN A 6 27.22 -54.50 0.99
C GLN A 6 27.34 -53.26 1.89
N SER A 7 27.34 -52.08 1.28
CA SER A 7 27.20 -50.80 1.98
C SER A 7 25.71 -50.48 2.14
N ILE A 8 25.18 -50.64 3.35
CA ILE A 8 23.83 -50.21 3.70
C ILE A 8 23.86 -48.69 3.88
N ARG A 9 23.40 -47.94 2.87
CA ARG A 9 23.09 -46.51 3.02
C ARG A 9 21.78 -46.40 3.81
N PHE A 10 21.89 -45.96 5.06
CA PHE A 10 20.76 -45.55 5.88
C PHE A 10 20.21 -44.22 5.32
N THR A 11 19.09 -44.27 4.59
CA THR A 11 18.29 -43.09 4.28
C THR A 11 17.52 -42.72 5.54
N GLY A 12 17.92 -41.64 6.21
CA GLY A 12 17.16 -41.04 7.31
C GLY A 12 15.80 -40.51 6.84
N PRO A 13 14.79 -40.40 7.72
CA PRO A 13 13.46 -39.96 7.34
C PRO A 13 13.45 -38.44 7.15
N ALA A 14 13.55 -37.98 5.90
CA ALA A 14 13.23 -36.60 5.54
C ALA A 14 11.73 -36.51 5.23
N SER A 15 10.87 -36.42 6.26
CA SER A 15 9.42 -36.21 6.03
C SER A 15 8.60 -35.68 7.22
N SER A 16 9.15 -35.48 8.42
CA SER A 16 8.37 -34.96 9.56
C SER A 16 8.46 -33.44 9.77
N THR A 17 9.59 -32.81 9.43
CA THR A 17 9.84 -31.39 9.71
C THR A 17 9.07 -30.46 8.76
N GLY A 18 9.02 -30.78 7.46
CA GLY A 18 8.35 -29.93 6.47
C GLY A 18 6.82 -29.81 6.65
N ALA A 19 6.15 -30.86 7.15
CA ALA A 19 4.72 -30.80 7.46
C ALA A 19 4.44 -29.91 8.68
N SER A 20 5.28 -30.01 9.72
CA SER A 20 5.18 -29.19 10.93
C SER A 20 5.38 -27.69 10.66
N ASN A 21 6.25 -27.35 9.71
CA ASN A 21 6.55 -25.96 9.36
C ASN A 21 5.40 -25.31 8.57
N LEU A 22 4.74 -26.08 7.70
CA LEU A 22 3.56 -25.63 6.97
C LEU A 22 2.36 -25.38 7.90
N ASP A 23 2.16 -26.26 8.89
CA ASP A 23 1.12 -26.08 9.91
C ASP A 23 1.41 -24.84 10.76
N THR A 24 2.68 -24.58 11.08
CA THR A 24 3.10 -23.38 11.80
C THR A 24 2.83 -22.12 10.99
N LEU A 25 3.18 -22.12 9.69
CA LEU A 25 2.87 -21.02 8.78
C LEU A 25 1.36 -20.74 8.73
N ASN A 26 0.55 -21.78 8.54
CA ASN A 26 -0.91 -21.66 8.48
C ASN A 26 -1.50 -21.10 9.78
N ARG A 27 -0.98 -21.51 10.94
CA ARG A 27 -1.40 -20.95 12.23
C ARG A 27 -1.06 -19.48 12.35
N VAL A 28 0.15 -19.08 11.97
CA VAL A 28 0.59 -17.67 12.02
C VAL A 28 -0.25 -16.80 11.08
N LEU A 29 -0.52 -17.26 9.86
CA LEU A 29 -1.42 -16.56 8.94
C LEU A 29 -2.84 -16.43 9.50
N ALA A 30 -3.36 -17.45 10.17
CA ALA A 30 -4.66 -17.37 10.84
C ALA A 30 -4.66 -16.35 11.99
N ASP A 31 -3.58 -16.25 12.78
CA ASP A 31 -3.45 -15.25 13.84
C ASP A 31 -3.41 -13.80 13.30
N LEU A 32 -2.96 -13.61 12.05
CA LEU A 32 -3.03 -12.31 11.36
C LEU A 32 -4.44 -11.94 10.88
N CYS A 33 -5.33 -12.93 10.70
CA CYS A 33 -6.67 -12.75 10.15
C CYS A 33 -7.64 -12.22 11.21
N THR A 34 -7.53 -10.94 11.54
CA THR A 34 -8.38 -10.25 12.52
C THR A 34 -8.86 -8.91 11.99
N ARG A 35 -10.07 -8.48 12.39
CA ARG A 35 -10.56 -7.12 12.07
C ARG A 35 -9.87 -6.04 12.90
N GLY A 36 -9.56 -6.34 14.15
CA GLY A 36 -8.84 -5.44 15.06
C GLY A 36 -7.32 -5.52 14.88
N HIS A 37 -6.61 -5.16 15.94
CA HIS A 37 -5.17 -5.40 16.01
C HIS A 37 -4.92 -6.91 16.17
N PRO A 38 -4.03 -7.51 15.37
CA PRO A 38 -3.59 -8.87 15.61
C PRO A 38 -2.87 -8.93 16.96
N LYS A 39 -2.70 -10.14 17.51
CA LYS A 39 -1.91 -10.34 18.73
C LYS A 39 -0.51 -9.76 18.54
N ASP A 40 0.01 -9.13 19.59
CA ASP A 40 1.36 -8.57 19.57
C ASP A 40 2.38 -9.62 19.11
N GLY A 41 3.18 -9.26 18.10
CA GLY A 41 4.20 -10.13 17.54
C GLY A 41 3.74 -11.16 16.50
N ALA A 42 2.44 -11.24 16.15
CA ALA A 42 1.97 -12.18 15.11
C ALA A 42 2.61 -11.90 13.73
N ALA A 43 2.78 -10.63 13.38
CA ALA A 43 3.41 -10.20 12.13
C ALA A 43 4.90 -10.54 12.11
N VAL A 44 5.59 -10.29 13.23
CA VAL A 44 6.99 -10.67 13.43
C VAL A 44 7.18 -12.19 13.40
N ALA A 45 6.20 -12.96 13.90
CA ALA A 45 6.25 -14.42 13.85
C ALA A 45 6.24 -14.94 12.40
N LEU A 46 5.50 -14.30 11.48
CA LEU A 46 5.50 -14.69 10.06
C LEU A 46 6.88 -14.48 9.46
N ARG A 47 7.45 -13.29 9.65
CA ARG A 47 8.80 -12.96 9.20
C ARG A 47 9.82 -13.97 9.70
N LYS A 48 9.76 -14.31 11.00
CA LYS A 48 10.65 -15.28 11.63
C LYS A 48 10.54 -16.67 10.99
N VAL A 49 9.32 -17.16 10.77
CA VAL A 49 9.10 -18.46 10.11
C VAL A 49 9.72 -18.47 8.71
N VAL A 50 9.48 -17.42 7.91
CA VAL A 50 10.05 -17.34 6.55
C VAL A 50 11.57 -17.27 6.56
N GLU A 51 12.17 -16.54 7.50
CA GLU A 51 13.62 -16.47 7.67
C GLU A 51 14.24 -17.78 8.16
N GLU A 52 13.55 -18.53 9.02
CA GLU A 52 13.98 -19.85 9.49
C GLU A 52 13.94 -20.86 8.32
N GLU A 53 12.83 -20.92 7.57
CA GLU A 53 12.74 -21.79 6.39
C GLU A 53 13.77 -21.43 5.32
N ALA A 54 14.11 -20.17 5.15
CA ALA A 54 15.15 -19.74 4.21
C ALA A 54 16.56 -20.18 4.62
N ARG A 55 16.80 -20.41 5.92
CA ARG A 55 18.07 -20.96 6.43
C ARG A 55 18.11 -22.47 6.30
N ASP A 56 16.98 -23.12 6.52
CA ASP A 56 16.88 -24.58 6.61
C ASP A 56 16.65 -25.24 5.24
N LEU A 57 15.96 -24.55 4.32
CA LEU A 57 15.66 -25.03 2.98
C LEU A 57 16.55 -24.35 1.94
N SER A 58 16.88 -25.06 0.86
CA SER A 58 17.60 -24.49 -0.28
C SER A 58 16.99 -24.90 -1.62
N GLY A 59 17.18 -24.04 -2.62
CA GLY A 59 16.75 -24.27 -4.00
C GLY A 59 15.26 -24.54 -4.13
N GLU A 60 14.92 -25.70 -4.72
CA GLU A 60 13.55 -26.07 -5.07
C GLU A 60 12.63 -26.24 -3.84
N ALA A 61 13.15 -26.71 -2.71
CA ALA A 61 12.35 -26.89 -1.50
C ALA A 61 11.85 -25.56 -0.94
N PHE A 62 12.72 -24.55 -0.91
CA PHE A 62 12.34 -23.19 -0.49
C PHE A 62 11.38 -22.54 -1.49
N SER A 63 11.57 -22.76 -2.79
CA SER A 63 10.63 -22.27 -3.81
C SER A 63 9.22 -22.82 -3.57
N ARG A 64 9.07 -24.13 -3.35
CA ARG A 64 7.76 -24.75 -3.08
C ARG A 64 7.10 -24.20 -1.81
N PHE A 65 7.88 -23.94 -0.76
CA PHE A 65 7.38 -23.30 0.45
C PHE A 65 6.84 -21.88 0.17
N MET A 66 7.61 -21.06 -0.55
CA MET A 66 7.19 -19.72 -0.93
C MET A 66 5.97 -19.72 -1.85
N ASP A 67 5.88 -20.66 -2.79
CA ASP A 67 4.71 -20.81 -3.65
C ASP A 67 3.47 -21.13 -2.82
N HIS A 68 3.56 -22.04 -1.84
CA HIS A 68 2.45 -22.30 -0.93
C HIS A 68 2.03 -21.06 -0.11
N LEU A 69 3.02 -20.29 0.39
CA LEU A 69 2.75 -19.04 1.10
C LEU A 69 2.01 -18.03 0.21
N TYR A 70 2.46 -17.85 -1.04
CA TYR A 70 1.82 -16.95 -1.99
C TYR A 70 0.42 -17.43 -2.40
N ASP A 71 0.22 -18.72 -2.57
CA ASP A 71 -1.10 -19.30 -2.85
C ASP A 71 -2.06 -19.04 -1.68
N ARG A 72 -1.57 -19.19 -0.44
CA ARG A 72 -2.38 -18.90 0.74
C ARG A 72 -2.73 -17.42 0.86
N ILE A 73 -1.77 -16.52 0.62
CA ILE A 73 -2.03 -15.07 0.58
C ILE A 73 -3.07 -14.73 -0.49
N THR A 74 -2.95 -15.32 -1.68
CA THR A 74 -3.89 -15.09 -2.79
C THR A 74 -5.29 -15.52 -2.40
N SER A 75 -5.45 -16.72 -1.84
CA SER A 75 -6.74 -17.22 -1.33
C SER A 75 -7.34 -16.30 -0.26
N LEU A 76 -6.52 -15.79 0.66
CA LEU A 76 -6.98 -14.86 1.70
C LEU A 76 -7.36 -13.48 1.12
N LEU A 77 -6.73 -13.01 0.04
CA LEU A 77 -7.13 -11.78 -0.66
C LEU A 77 -8.43 -11.97 -1.45
N GLU A 78 -8.66 -13.14 -2.04
CA GLU A 78 -9.86 -13.43 -2.82
C GLU A 78 -11.11 -13.67 -1.95
N SER A 79 -10.91 -14.06 -0.69
CA SER A 79 -11.99 -14.26 0.27
C SER A 79 -12.88 -13.03 0.45
N ASN A 80 -14.17 -13.25 0.73
CA ASN A 80 -15.12 -12.19 1.09
C ASN A 80 -15.01 -11.78 2.57
N GLU A 81 -14.18 -12.47 3.36
CA GLU A 81 -13.99 -12.15 4.77
C GLU A 81 -12.97 -11.01 4.95
N VAL A 82 -13.44 -9.91 5.51
CA VAL A 82 -12.61 -8.72 5.79
C VAL A 82 -11.39 -9.06 6.65
N ALA A 83 -11.56 -9.93 7.65
CA ALA A 83 -10.47 -10.33 8.54
C ALA A 83 -9.36 -11.06 7.77
N GLU A 84 -9.72 -11.91 6.80
CA GLU A 84 -8.77 -12.64 5.96
C GLU A 84 -8.03 -11.70 5.01
N ASN A 85 -8.74 -10.78 4.36
CA ASN A 85 -8.13 -9.77 3.49
C ASN A 85 -7.14 -8.89 4.27
N LEU A 86 -7.51 -8.45 5.48
CA LEU A 86 -6.60 -7.70 6.37
C LEU A 86 -5.39 -8.54 6.79
N GLY A 87 -5.59 -9.83 7.10
CA GLY A 87 -4.50 -10.76 7.41
C GLY A 87 -3.51 -10.92 6.26
N ALA A 88 -4.01 -11.05 5.04
CA ALA A 88 -3.18 -11.12 3.83
C ALA A 88 -2.38 -9.83 3.60
N LEU A 89 -3.00 -8.66 3.77
CA LEU A 89 -2.31 -7.38 3.65
C LEU A 89 -1.19 -7.22 4.68
N ARG A 90 -1.41 -7.60 5.94
CA ARG A 90 -0.37 -7.61 6.98
C ARG A 90 0.76 -8.58 6.66
N ALA A 91 0.42 -9.75 6.12
CA ALA A 91 1.43 -10.71 5.68
C ALA A 91 2.29 -10.13 4.56
N ILE A 92 1.67 -9.49 3.55
CA ILE A 92 2.40 -8.81 2.48
C ILE A 92 3.30 -7.71 3.05
N ASP A 93 2.80 -6.90 3.98
CA ASP A 93 3.56 -5.81 4.60
C ASP A 93 4.86 -6.30 5.26
N GLU A 94 4.79 -7.38 6.03
CA GLU A 94 5.96 -8.00 6.65
C GLU A 94 6.93 -8.59 5.62
N LEU A 95 6.41 -9.21 4.56
CA LEU A 95 7.21 -9.86 3.53
C LEU A 95 7.93 -8.86 2.61
N ILE A 96 7.50 -7.59 2.54
CA ILE A 96 8.19 -6.55 1.77
C ILE A 96 9.65 -6.44 2.23
N ASP A 97 9.86 -6.39 3.54
CA ASP A 97 11.19 -6.21 4.16
C ASP A 97 12.05 -7.48 4.20
N VAL A 98 11.46 -8.65 3.95
CA VAL A 98 12.20 -9.92 3.99
C VAL A 98 13.13 -10.02 2.78
N SER A 99 14.43 -9.83 2.98
CA SER A 99 15.44 -9.86 1.91
C SER A 99 15.85 -11.30 1.54
N ILE A 100 14.89 -12.11 1.11
CA ILE A 100 15.11 -13.53 0.77
C ILE A 100 14.57 -13.80 -0.64
N GLY A 101 15.41 -14.43 -1.47
CA GLY A 101 15.07 -14.78 -2.85
C GLY A 101 15.21 -13.62 -3.84
N GLU A 102 14.55 -13.76 -4.99
CA GLU A 102 14.58 -12.76 -6.06
C GLU A 102 13.64 -11.59 -5.75
N ASN A 103 14.22 -10.46 -5.30
CA ASN A 103 13.44 -9.27 -4.95
C ASN A 103 12.55 -8.75 -6.10
N ALA A 104 12.94 -8.95 -7.37
CA ALA A 104 12.17 -8.49 -8.52
C ALA A 104 10.84 -9.23 -8.72
N SER A 105 10.85 -10.55 -8.63
CA SER A 105 9.63 -11.35 -8.77
C SER A 105 8.68 -11.09 -7.60
N LYS A 106 9.22 -10.97 -6.39
CA LYS A 106 8.46 -10.62 -5.18
C LYS A 106 7.76 -9.25 -5.31
N VAL A 107 8.51 -8.20 -5.66
CA VAL A 107 7.97 -6.85 -5.85
C VAL A 107 6.89 -6.81 -6.94
N SER A 108 7.10 -7.55 -8.04
CA SER A 108 6.10 -7.66 -9.11
C SER A 108 4.81 -8.35 -8.63
N LYS A 109 4.93 -9.46 -7.89
CA LYS A 109 3.76 -10.15 -7.29
C LYS A 109 2.99 -9.23 -6.34
N PHE A 110 3.68 -8.54 -5.43
CA PHE A 110 3.03 -7.64 -4.48
C PHE A 110 2.38 -6.43 -5.15
N SER A 111 3.01 -5.89 -6.19
CA SER A 111 2.42 -4.85 -7.04
C SER A 111 1.10 -5.31 -7.66
N ASN A 112 1.05 -6.54 -8.17
CA ASN A 112 -0.18 -7.12 -8.72
C ASN A 112 -1.25 -7.35 -7.65
N TYR A 113 -0.88 -7.81 -6.45
CA TYR A 113 -1.82 -7.95 -5.35
C TYR A 113 -2.45 -6.61 -4.95
N MET A 114 -1.65 -5.56 -4.81
CA MET A 114 -2.17 -4.23 -4.46
C MET A 114 -3.17 -3.74 -5.51
N ARG A 115 -2.85 -3.90 -6.80
CA ARG A 115 -3.79 -3.59 -7.89
C ARG A 115 -5.12 -4.32 -7.73
N ILE A 116 -5.07 -5.63 -7.58
CA ILE A 116 -6.28 -6.46 -7.45
C ILE A 116 -7.12 -6.01 -6.25
N VAL A 117 -6.48 -5.71 -5.12
CA VAL A 117 -7.19 -5.25 -3.90
C VAL A 117 -7.94 -3.94 -4.17
N PHE A 118 -7.30 -2.94 -4.77
CA PHE A 118 -7.96 -1.66 -5.06
C PHE A 118 -9.07 -1.78 -6.13
N GLU A 119 -8.96 -2.72 -7.05
CA GLU A 119 -9.97 -2.97 -8.09
C GLU A 119 -11.16 -3.79 -7.58
N SER A 120 -10.94 -4.74 -6.66
CA SER A 120 -11.93 -5.73 -6.24
C SER A 120 -12.58 -5.46 -4.87
N LYS A 121 -11.88 -4.81 -3.93
CA LYS A 121 -12.38 -4.58 -2.56
C LYS A 121 -13.05 -3.23 -2.41
N ARG A 122 -13.95 -3.12 -1.43
CA ARG A 122 -14.82 -1.93 -1.23
C ARG A 122 -14.80 -1.44 0.21
N GLU A 123 -14.42 -2.31 1.14
CA GLU A 123 -14.42 -2.10 2.57
C GLU A 123 -13.32 -1.12 2.96
N ARG A 124 -13.67 -0.10 3.75
CA ARG A 124 -12.76 0.99 4.08
C ARG A 124 -11.52 0.52 4.83
N ASP A 125 -11.68 -0.41 5.78
CA ASP A 125 -10.55 -0.93 6.57
C ASP A 125 -9.50 -1.61 5.67
N ILE A 126 -9.97 -2.33 4.64
CA ILE A 126 -9.10 -2.96 3.65
C ILE A 126 -8.38 -1.90 2.83
N LEU A 127 -9.11 -0.90 2.30
CA LEU A 127 -8.53 0.15 1.47
C LEU A 127 -7.50 1.00 2.22
N VAL A 128 -7.76 1.30 3.51
CA VAL A 128 -6.83 2.01 4.38
C VAL A 128 -5.54 1.19 4.54
N LEU A 129 -5.65 -0.07 4.96
CA LEU A 129 -4.46 -0.90 5.15
C LEU A 129 -3.71 -1.12 3.83
N ALA A 130 -4.41 -1.41 2.74
CA ALA A 130 -3.82 -1.61 1.42
C ALA A 130 -3.04 -0.39 0.94
N SER A 131 -3.52 0.82 1.25
CA SER A 131 -2.78 2.04 0.91
C SER A 131 -1.45 2.15 1.65
N VAL A 132 -1.43 1.83 2.95
CA VAL A 132 -0.21 1.82 3.76
C VAL A 132 0.78 0.79 3.22
N VAL A 133 0.32 -0.42 2.90
CA VAL A 133 1.15 -1.48 2.30
C VAL A 133 1.68 -1.06 0.93
N LEU A 134 0.86 -0.41 0.09
CA LEU A 134 1.30 0.13 -1.20
C LEU A 134 2.38 1.22 -1.03
N GLY A 135 2.20 2.11 -0.06
CA GLY A 135 3.20 3.14 0.28
C GLY A 135 4.52 2.52 0.74
N HIS A 136 4.45 1.50 1.60
CA HIS A 136 5.61 0.74 2.04
C HIS A 136 6.31 0.05 0.86
N LEU A 137 5.55 -0.63 0.00
CA LEU A 137 6.05 -1.29 -1.20
C LEU A 137 6.77 -0.31 -2.13
N ALA A 138 6.19 0.88 -2.36
CA ALA A 138 6.79 1.91 -3.19
C ALA A 138 8.12 2.42 -2.62
N ARG A 139 8.21 2.59 -1.29
CA ARG A 139 9.43 3.03 -0.61
C ARG A 139 10.51 1.96 -0.64
N ALA A 140 10.18 0.71 -0.33
CA ALA A 140 11.12 -0.40 -0.24
C ALA A 140 11.56 -0.91 -1.63
N GLY A 141 10.64 -0.94 -2.61
CA GLY A 141 10.91 -1.38 -3.98
C GLY A 141 11.65 -0.34 -4.82
N GLY A 142 11.55 0.95 -4.47
CA GLY A 142 12.28 2.03 -5.11
C GLY A 142 12.04 2.11 -6.63
N ALA A 143 13.12 2.05 -7.42
CA ALA A 143 13.04 2.14 -8.87
C ALA A 143 12.24 0.99 -9.51
N MET A 144 12.19 -0.18 -8.87
CA MET A 144 11.53 -1.37 -9.41
C MET A 144 10.00 -1.23 -9.41
N THR A 145 9.46 -0.34 -8.57
CA THR A 145 8.02 -0.07 -8.46
C THR A 145 7.59 1.15 -9.27
N ALA A 146 8.49 1.85 -9.96
CA ALA A 146 8.20 3.14 -10.59
C ALA A 146 7.00 3.08 -11.56
N ASP A 147 6.96 2.07 -12.43
CA ASP A 147 5.87 1.89 -13.40
C ASP A 147 4.53 1.57 -12.73
N GLU A 148 4.54 0.77 -11.65
CA GLU A 148 3.31 0.49 -10.89
C GLU A 148 2.84 1.74 -10.15
N VAL A 149 3.75 2.47 -9.51
CA VAL A 149 3.45 3.73 -8.81
C VAL A 149 2.81 4.72 -9.77
N GLU A 150 3.42 4.96 -10.94
CA GLU A 150 2.88 5.87 -11.95
C GLU A 150 1.47 5.44 -12.38
N ARG A 151 1.27 4.14 -12.58
CA ARG A 151 -0.03 3.59 -12.97
C ARG A 151 -1.09 3.79 -11.88
N GLN A 152 -0.78 3.51 -10.62
CA GLN A 152 -1.69 3.73 -9.49
C GLN A 152 -2.06 5.22 -9.35
N ILE A 153 -1.10 6.13 -9.55
CA ILE A 153 -1.36 7.58 -9.55
C ILE A 153 -2.34 7.94 -10.67
N LYS A 154 -2.11 7.48 -11.91
CA LYS A 154 -3.00 7.75 -13.05
C LYS A 154 -4.41 7.22 -12.80
N SER A 155 -4.54 5.98 -12.34
CA SER A 155 -5.84 5.38 -12.01
C SER A 155 -6.56 6.14 -10.90
N ALA A 156 -5.86 6.57 -9.85
CA ALA A 156 -6.45 7.36 -8.78
C ALA A 156 -6.94 8.73 -9.28
N LEU A 157 -6.17 9.41 -10.13
CA LEU A 157 -6.56 10.69 -10.74
C LEU A 157 -7.77 10.51 -11.66
N GLU A 158 -7.82 9.44 -12.44
CA GLU A 158 -8.98 9.09 -13.27
C GLU A 158 -10.24 8.84 -12.43
N TRP A 159 -10.11 8.12 -11.32
CA TRP A 159 -11.22 7.92 -10.37
C TRP A 159 -11.71 9.22 -9.74
N LEU A 160 -10.82 10.21 -9.58
CA LEU A 160 -11.22 11.54 -9.12
C LEU A 160 -11.89 12.39 -10.22
N ARG A 161 -11.59 12.16 -11.48
CA ARG A 161 -12.16 12.93 -12.61
C ARG A 161 -13.45 12.32 -13.15
N GLY A 162 -13.59 11.00 -13.06
CA GLY A 162 -14.77 10.28 -13.53
C GLY A 162 -15.97 10.37 -12.59
N ASP A 163 -17.00 9.60 -12.93
CA ASP A 163 -18.25 9.51 -12.18
C ASP A 163 -18.01 9.13 -10.72
N ARG A 164 -18.84 9.69 -9.85
CA ARG A 164 -18.72 9.47 -8.41
C ARG A 164 -19.05 8.02 -8.06
N ILE A 165 -18.01 7.29 -7.67
CA ILE A 165 -18.11 5.95 -7.09
C ILE A 165 -17.42 6.01 -5.71
N ASP A 166 -18.21 5.83 -4.64
CA ASP A 166 -17.81 6.15 -3.26
C ASP A 166 -16.50 5.47 -2.82
N TYR A 167 -16.35 4.16 -3.06
CA TYR A 167 -15.14 3.44 -2.69
C TYR A 167 -13.91 3.89 -3.51
N ARG A 168 -14.11 4.26 -4.79
CA ARG A 168 -13.02 4.74 -5.66
C ARG A 168 -12.55 6.13 -5.24
N ARG A 169 -13.47 7.02 -4.87
CA ARG A 169 -13.15 8.35 -4.30
C ARG A 169 -12.28 8.21 -3.06
N PHE A 170 -12.67 7.31 -2.16
CA PHE A 170 -11.95 7.04 -0.93
C PHE A 170 -10.59 6.38 -1.19
N ALA A 171 -10.52 5.36 -2.06
CA ALA A 171 -9.27 4.71 -2.43
C ALA A 171 -8.29 5.67 -3.13
N ALA A 172 -8.79 6.52 -4.04
CA ALA A 172 -7.95 7.45 -4.80
C ALA A 172 -7.19 8.41 -3.89
N VAL A 173 -7.86 9.01 -2.88
CA VAL A 173 -7.18 9.94 -1.97
C VAL A 173 -6.16 9.24 -1.08
N LEU A 174 -6.40 7.98 -0.68
CA LEU A 174 -5.44 7.18 0.06
C LEU A 174 -4.20 6.84 -0.79
N ILE A 175 -4.40 6.38 -2.02
CA ILE A 175 -3.30 6.09 -2.96
C ILE A 175 -2.47 7.36 -3.20
N LEU A 176 -3.11 8.48 -3.55
CA LEU A 176 -2.40 9.72 -3.86
C LEU A 176 -1.58 10.25 -2.68
N LYS A 177 -2.12 10.15 -1.45
CA LYS A 177 -1.37 10.46 -0.23
C LYS A 177 -0.12 9.60 -0.12
N GLU A 178 -0.26 8.27 -0.19
CA GLU A 178 0.84 7.34 0.00
C GLU A 178 1.91 7.47 -1.09
N MET A 179 1.51 7.73 -2.34
CA MET A 179 2.46 7.94 -3.44
C MET A 179 3.21 9.28 -3.30
N ALA A 180 2.55 10.34 -2.83
CA ALA A 180 3.21 11.61 -2.56
C ALA A 180 4.25 11.49 -1.42
N GLU A 181 3.95 10.73 -0.36
CA GLU A 181 4.86 10.53 0.78
C GLU A 181 6.02 9.58 0.46
N ASN A 182 5.75 8.46 -0.21
CA ASN A 182 6.71 7.37 -0.37
C ASN A 182 7.41 7.33 -1.73
N ALA A 183 6.86 7.99 -2.75
CA ALA A 183 7.39 7.99 -4.12
C ALA A 183 7.41 9.39 -4.75
N SER A 184 7.80 10.41 -3.96
CA SER A 184 7.77 11.83 -4.34
C SER A 184 8.44 12.17 -5.69
N THR A 185 9.46 11.43 -6.12
CA THR A 185 10.10 11.63 -7.43
C THR A 185 9.20 11.27 -8.60
N VAL A 186 8.51 10.13 -8.51
CA VAL A 186 7.53 9.72 -9.53
C VAL A 186 6.29 10.61 -9.42
N PHE A 187 5.81 10.89 -8.21
CA PHE A 187 4.63 11.73 -7.99
C PHE A 187 4.78 13.16 -8.54
N ASN A 188 5.98 13.75 -8.47
CA ASN A 188 6.20 15.16 -8.81
C ASN A 188 5.76 15.53 -10.24
N VAL A 189 5.86 14.62 -11.21
CA VAL A 189 5.43 14.93 -12.59
C VAL A 189 3.90 15.06 -12.71
N HIS A 190 3.16 14.51 -11.77
CA HIS A 190 1.70 14.52 -11.70
C HIS A 190 1.12 15.61 -10.80
N VAL A 191 1.97 16.45 -10.19
CA VAL A 191 1.51 17.55 -9.31
C VAL A 191 0.48 18.44 -9.99
N PRO A 192 0.66 18.90 -11.26
CA PRO A 192 -0.36 19.71 -11.94
C PRO A 192 -1.71 18.99 -12.03
N ASP A 193 -1.70 17.72 -12.45
CA ASP A 193 -2.90 16.91 -12.58
C ASP A 193 -3.62 16.68 -11.23
N PHE A 194 -2.83 16.48 -10.17
CA PHE A 194 -3.31 16.32 -8.81
C PHE A 194 -3.97 17.60 -8.28
N VAL A 195 -3.30 18.75 -8.47
CA VAL A 195 -3.79 20.07 -8.02
C VAL A 195 -5.19 20.35 -8.58
N ASP A 196 -5.41 19.99 -9.84
CA ASP A 196 -6.70 20.19 -10.50
C ASP A 196 -7.74 19.16 -10.03
N ALA A 197 -7.36 17.88 -9.84
CA ALA A 197 -8.28 16.80 -9.52
C ALA A 197 -8.71 16.71 -8.04
N ILE A 198 -7.84 17.11 -7.10
CA ILE A 198 -8.06 16.89 -5.65
C ILE A 198 -9.29 17.63 -5.12
N TRP A 199 -9.67 18.75 -5.74
CA TRP A 199 -10.85 19.54 -5.37
C TRP A 199 -12.14 18.75 -5.41
N VAL A 200 -12.23 17.76 -6.30
CA VAL A 200 -13.42 16.91 -6.38
C VAL A 200 -13.59 16.07 -5.12
N ALA A 201 -12.48 15.60 -4.51
CA ALA A 201 -12.54 14.88 -3.23
C ALA A 201 -12.65 15.82 -2.02
N LEU A 202 -11.97 16.98 -2.04
CA LEU A 202 -12.07 18.00 -0.99
C LEU A 202 -13.51 18.51 -0.83
N ARG A 203 -14.28 18.53 -1.92
CA ARG A 203 -15.68 18.94 -1.94
C ARG A 203 -16.66 17.74 -1.98
N ASP A 204 -16.20 16.51 -1.73
CA ASP A 204 -17.10 15.35 -1.72
C ASP A 204 -18.14 15.48 -0.60
N PRO A 205 -19.40 15.01 -0.78
CA PRO A 205 -20.40 15.00 0.29
C PRO A 205 -19.96 14.25 1.56
N SER A 206 -19.15 13.20 1.42
CA SER A 206 -18.62 12.40 2.52
C SER A 206 -17.51 13.12 3.27
N VAL A 207 -17.71 13.34 4.58
CA VAL A 207 -16.70 13.95 5.46
C VAL A 207 -15.40 13.15 5.45
N ASP A 208 -15.49 11.82 5.53
CA ASP A 208 -14.31 10.94 5.57
C ASP A 208 -13.44 11.09 4.32
N VAL A 209 -14.05 11.27 3.14
CA VAL A 209 -13.32 11.50 1.89
C VAL A 209 -12.64 12.86 1.93
N ARG A 210 -13.31 13.90 2.45
CA ARG A 210 -12.72 15.24 2.59
C ARG A 210 -11.52 15.23 3.52
N GLU A 211 -11.60 14.55 4.67
CA GLU A 211 -10.50 14.46 5.63
C GLU A 211 -9.28 13.74 5.03
N ARG A 212 -9.49 12.63 4.32
CA ARG A 212 -8.39 11.93 3.62
C ARG A 212 -7.84 12.72 2.42
N ALA A 213 -8.68 13.47 1.72
CA ALA A 213 -8.23 14.37 0.66
C ALA A 213 -7.29 15.47 1.19
N VAL A 214 -7.52 15.95 2.41
CA VAL A 214 -6.67 16.94 3.08
C VAL A 214 -5.32 16.35 3.47
N GLU A 215 -5.28 15.09 3.93
CA GLU A 215 -4.02 14.38 4.14
C GLU A 215 -3.22 14.25 2.82
N ALA A 216 -3.89 13.89 1.72
CA ALA A 216 -3.26 13.82 0.40
C ALA A 216 -2.75 15.19 -0.08
N LEU A 217 -3.54 16.25 0.13
CA LEU A 217 -3.14 17.62 -0.17
C LEU A 217 -1.89 18.01 0.62
N ARG A 218 -1.87 17.75 1.94
CA ARG A 218 -0.71 18.01 2.80
C ARG A 218 0.55 17.28 2.29
N ALA A 219 0.42 16.01 1.91
CA ALA A 219 1.53 15.25 1.35
C ALA A 219 2.06 15.87 0.05
N CYS A 220 1.17 16.24 -0.89
CA CYS A 220 1.53 16.91 -2.13
C CYS A 220 2.24 18.25 -1.88
N LEU A 221 1.73 19.05 -0.95
CA LEU A 221 2.30 20.33 -0.58
C LEU A 221 3.75 20.20 -0.06
N ARG A 222 4.05 19.16 0.73
CA ARG A 222 5.43 18.82 1.14
C ARG A 222 6.33 18.44 -0.04
N VAL A 223 5.79 17.83 -1.10
CA VAL A 223 6.56 17.54 -2.33
C VAL A 223 6.93 18.85 -3.05
N ILE A 224 6.00 19.80 -3.12
CA ILE A 224 6.21 21.12 -3.73
C ILE A 224 7.22 21.95 -2.92
N GLU A 225 7.09 21.94 -1.59
CA GLU A 225 7.96 22.67 -0.67
C GLU A 225 9.43 22.26 -0.78
N LYS A 226 9.70 20.96 -0.94
CA LYS A 226 11.08 20.45 -1.06
C LYS A 226 11.75 20.78 -2.41
N ARG A 227 10.98 21.21 -3.41
CA ARG A 227 11.47 21.40 -4.79
C ARG A 227 11.34 22.85 -5.20
N GLU A 228 12.45 23.57 -5.30
CA GLU A 228 12.46 24.93 -5.83
C GLU A 228 12.15 24.90 -7.33
N THR A 229 10.87 24.93 -7.67
CA THR A 229 10.43 25.04 -9.06
C THR A 229 9.99 26.47 -9.36
N ARG A 230 10.23 26.92 -10.58
CA ARG A 230 9.66 28.17 -11.12
C ARG A 230 8.14 28.24 -10.97
N TRP A 231 7.49 27.08 -10.90
CA TRP A 231 6.04 26.91 -10.89
C TRP A 231 5.42 26.85 -9.50
N ARG A 232 6.22 26.77 -8.43
CA ARG A 232 5.76 26.71 -7.05
C ARG A 232 4.74 27.80 -6.72
N VAL A 233 5.06 29.05 -7.08
CA VAL A 233 4.19 30.20 -6.86
C VAL A 233 2.86 30.03 -7.60
N GLN A 234 2.89 29.57 -8.85
CA GLN A 234 1.68 29.35 -9.64
C GLN A 234 0.78 28.27 -9.03
N TRP A 235 1.35 27.18 -8.52
CA TRP A 235 0.56 26.11 -7.89
C TRP A 235 -0.09 26.59 -6.58
N TYR A 236 0.62 27.36 -5.76
CA TYR A 236 0.02 27.96 -4.57
C TYR A 236 -1.11 28.93 -4.90
N TYR A 237 -0.94 29.80 -5.90
CA TYR A 237 -1.99 30.70 -6.33
C TYR A 237 -3.22 29.95 -6.87
N ARG A 238 -3.03 28.94 -7.72
CA ARG A 238 -4.15 28.11 -8.20
C ARG A 238 -4.92 27.45 -7.06
N MET A 239 -4.20 26.89 -6.09
CA MET A 239 -4.83 26.29 -4.91
C MET A 239 -5.60 27.33 -4.10
N PHE A 240 -5.02 28.50 -3.88
CA PHE A 240 -5.69 29.59 -3.18
C PHE A 240 -6.95 30.08 -3.91
N GLU A 241 -6.89 30.32 -5.22
CA GLU A 241 -8.06 30.71 -6.03
C GLU A 241 -9.19 29.67 -5.93
N ALA A 242 -8.86 28.39 -6.00
CA ALA A 242 -9.82 27.31 -5.83
C ALA A 242 -10.42 27.24 -4.41
N THR A 243 -9.70 27.66 -3.36
CA THR A 243 -10.32 27.83 -2.04
C THR A 243 -11.40 28.90 -2.06
N GLN A 244 -11.14 30.04 -2.70
CA GLN A 244 -12.06 31.19 -2.75
C GLN A 244 -13.35 30.86 -3.49
N GLU A 245 -13.25 30.13 -4.60
CA GLU A 245 -14.40 29.64 -5.35
C GLU A 245 -15.36 28.83 -4.45
N GLY A 246 -14.80 27.90 -3.67
CA GLY A 246 -15.60 27.02 -2.79
C GLY A 246 -16.18 27.70 -1.55
N LEU A 247 -15.86 28.99 -1.32
CA LEU A 247 -16.37 29.84 -0.23
C LEU A 247 -17.40 30.88 -0.71
N GLY A 248 -17.87 30.78 -1.96
CA GLY A 248 -18.88 31.69 -2.51
C GLY A 248 -20.19 31.71 -1.71
N LYS A 249 -20.96 32.80 -1.82
CA LYS A 249 -22.20 33.05 -1.03
C LYS A 249 -23.25 31.93 -1.09
N ASN A 250 -23.27 31.14 -2.15
CA ASN A 250 -24.21 30.03 -2.35
C ASN A 250 -23.50 28.66 -2.44
N ALA A 251 -22.25 28.58 -1.97
CA ALA A 251 -21.51 27.33 -1.99
C ALA A 251 -22.16 26.31 -1.05
N PRO A 252 -22.26 25.03 -1.47
CA PRO A 252 -22.81 24.00 -0.60
C PRO A 252 -21.89 23.73 0.60
N ILE A 253 -22.45 23.24 1.70
CA ILE A 253 -21.75 23.04 2.98
C ILE A 253 -20.48 22.18 2.81
N HIS A 254 -20.54 21.13 1.99
CA HIS A 254 -19.38 20.27 1.72
C HIS A 254 -18.25 21.00 1.00
N SER A 255 -18.59 21.94 0.11
CA SER A 255 -17.61 22.78 -0.58
C SER A 255 -16.96 23.77 0.37
N ILE A 256 -17.76 24.42 1.22
CA ILE A 256 -17.26 25.37 2.23
C ILE A 256 -16.29 24.65 3.19
N HIS A 257 -16.72 23.50 3.74
CA HIS A 257 -15.91 22.71 4.64
C HIS A 257 -14.59 22.27 3.99
N GLY A 258 -14.66 21.74 2.76
CA GLY A 258 -13.48 21.35 1.97
C GLY A 258 -12.49 22.50 1.76
N SER A 259 -12.99 23.66 1.33
CA SER A 259 -12.18 24.86 1.13
C SER A 259 -11.51 25.32 2.42
N LEU A 260 -12.23 25.34 3.55
CA LEU A 260 -11.65 25.75 4.84
C LEU A 260 -10.53 24.81 5.30
N LEU A 261 -10.69 23.49 5.10
CA LEU A 261 -9.61 22.55 5.40
C LEU A 261 -8.38 22.79 4.51
N ALA A 262 -8.59 23.00 3.21
CA ALA A 262 -7.50 23.30 2.27
C ALA A 262 -6.78 24.62 2.62
N VAL A 263 -7.51 25.67 3.00
CA VAL A 263 -6.92 26.91 3.52
C VAL A 263 -6.06 26.62 4.75
N GLY A 264 -6.54 25.79 5.67
CA GLY A 264 -5.78 25.36 6.85
C GLY A 264 -4.43 24.73 6.49
N GLU A 265 -4.38 23.86 5.48
CA GLU A 265 -3.10 23.27 5.03
C GLU A 265 -2.19 24.30 4.36
N LEU A 266 -2.74 25.20 3.53
CA LEU A 266 -1.95 26.26 2.89
C LEU A 266 -1.30 27.19 3.93
N LEU A 267 -2.04 27.56 4.98
CA LEU A 267 -1.52 28.41 6.06
C LEU A 267 -0.44 27.72 6.88
N ARG A 268 -0.60 26.43 7.19
CA ARG A 268 0.44 25.68 7.93
C ARG A 268 1.78 25.67 7.21
N LEU A 269 1.80 25.60 5.87
CA LEU A 269 3.06 25.69 5.12
C LEU A 269 3.75 27.05 5.26
N VAL A 270 2.97 28.13 5.33
CA VAL A 270 3.53 29.49 5.44
C VAL A 270 4.25 29.68 6.77
N GLU A 271 3.80 29.01 7.83
CA GLU A 271 4.51 29.00 9.12
C GLU A 271 5.86 28.28 9.03
N PHE A 272 5.98 27.21 8.24
CA PHE A 272 7.25 26.50 8.01
C PHE A 272 8.22 27.27 7.09
N LEU A 273 7.72 28.16 6.23
CA LEU A 273 8.57 28.97 5.33
C LEU A 273 9.17 30.22 6.01
N ASN A 274 8.72 30.57 7.22
CA ASN A 274 9.18 31.74 7.98
C ASN A 274 10.07 31.37 9.20
N LEU A 275 10.53 30.13 9.30
CA LEU A 275 11.49 29.62 10.29
C LEU A 275 12.72 29.05 9.58
#